data_AF-A0A6G6K3S9-F1
#
_entry.id   AF-A0A6G6K3S9-F1
#
_cell.length_a   1.000
_cell.length_b   1.000
_cell.length_c   1.000
_cell.angle_alpha   90.00
_cell.angle_beta   90.00
_cell.angle_gamma   90.00
#
_symmetry.space_group_name_H-M   'P 1'
#
loop_
_entity.id
_entity.type
_entity.pdbx_description
1 polymer ?
#
loop_
_entity_poly.entity_id
_entity_poly.type
_entity_poly.pdbx_seq_one_letter_code
_entity_poly.pdbx_strand_id
1 'polypeptide(L)'
;MLDPLLILLAITWLVSGFMAYGHVLMATVSWLDRKWPDPAGLSQDLQTGWKCGLLSLGCVVTVLIIILILTCSNHPLTEFSVTAVMEWSKHFKTAFILTSLPAVIAILPTGVCWFWERGLRARGIRGDALI
;
A
#
# COMPACT_ATOMS: atom_id res chain seq x y z
N MET A 1 13.02 -20.96 17.85
CA MET A 1 11.56 -20.92 18.13
C MET A 1 10.91 -19.57 17.79
N LEU A 2 11.64 -18.56 17.29
CA LEU A 2 11.05 -17.29 16.83
C LEU A 2 10.38 -17.38 15.44
N ASP A 3 10.79 -18.37 14.64
CA ASP A 3 10.43 -18.51 13.22
C ASP A 3 8.92 -18.64 12.96
N PRO A 4 8.15 -19.51 13.66
CA PRO A 4 6.72 -19.63 13.40
C PRO A 4 5.92 -18.37 13.80
N LEU A 5 6.35 -17.64 14.83
CA LEU A 5 5.71 -16.38 15.26
C LEU A 5 5.93 -15.26 14.22
N LEU A 6 7.14 -15.15 13.67
CA LEU A 6 7.46 -14.18 12.62
C LEU A 6 6.69 -14.46 11.33
N ILE A 7 6.55 -15.73 10.95
CA ILE A 7 5.74 -16.12 9.78
C ILE A 7 4.26 -15.76 10.00
N LEU A 8 3.70 -16.06 11.17
CA LEU A 8 2.31 -15.72 11.49
C LEU A 8 2.09 -14.21 11.43
N LEU A 9 3.02 -13.43 11.99
CA LEU A 9 3.01 -11.97 11.95
C LEU A 9 3.03 -11.47 10.50
N ALA A 10 3.92 -12.01 9.65
CA ALA A 10 3.99 -11.64 8.24
C ALA A 10 2.66 -11.90 7.50
N ILE A 11 2.00 -13.03 7.75
CA ILE A 11 0.69 -13.34 7.16
C ILE A 11 -0.37 -12.33 7.62
N THR A 12 -0.43 -12.01 8.92
CA THR A 12 -1.38 -11.01 9.45
C THR A 12 -1.18 -9.65 8.78
N TRP A 13 0.06 -9.19 8.68
CA TRP A 13 0.36 -7.92 8.00
C TRP A 13 0.00 -7.97 6.51
N LEU A 14 0.27 -9.09 5.83
CA LEU A 14 -0.12 -9.27 4.42
C LEU A 14 -1.64 -9.14 4.25
N VAL A 15 -2.43 -9.84 5.06
CA VAL A 15 -3.91 -9.80 5.02
C VAL A 15 -4.44 -8.39 5.34
N SER A 16 -3.92 -7.75 6.38
CA SER A 16 -4.28 -6.36 6.71
C SER A 16 -3.94 -5.39 5.58
N GLY A 17 -2.80 -5.60 4.91
CA GLY A 17 -2.41 -4.84 3.72
C GLY A 17 -3.40 -4.98 2.57
N PHE A 18 -3.87 -6.20 2.29
CA PHE A 18 -4.89 -6.47 1.27
C PHE A 18 -6.25 -5.85 1.60
N MET A 19 -6.71 -5.94 2.85
CA MET A 19 -7.97 -5.31 3.26
C MET A 19 -7.90 -3.79 3.13
N ALA A 20 -6.77 -3.19 3.50
CA ALA A 20 -6.56 -1.76 3.38
C ALA A 20 -6.50 -1.31 1.90
N TYR A 21 -5.95 -2.15 1.01
CA TYR A 21 -5.99 -1.93 -0.44
C TYR A 21 -7.42 -1.95 -1.02
N GLY A 22 -8.31 -2.81 -0.52
CA GLY A 22 -9.72 -2.82 -0.92
C GLY A 22 -10.42 -1.47 -0.71
N HIS A 23 -10.08 -0.76 0.38
CA HIS A 23 -10.62 0.58 0.66
C HIS A 23 -10.09 1.66 -0.29
N VAL A 24 -8.84 1.53 -0.75
CA VAL A 24 -8.24 2.41 -1.78
C VAL A 24 -8.99 2.26 -3.11
N LEU A 25 -9.27 1.03 -3.51
CA LEU A 25 -10.04 0.74 -4.73
C LEU A 25 -11.46 1.28 -4.63
N MET A 26 -12.16 1.05 -3.52
CA MET A 26 -13.51 1.59 -3.32
C MET A 26 -13.51 3.12 -3.38
N ALA A 27 -12.58 3.79 -2.69
CA ALA A 27 -12.48 5.25 -2.72
C ALA A 27 -12.22 5.83 -4.12
N THR A 28 -11.38 5.14 -4.90
CA THR A 28 -11.06 5.55 -6.28
C THR A 28 -12.25 5.32 -7.22
N VAL A 29 -12.96 4.20 -7.07
CA VAL A 29 -14.19 3.92 -7.83
C VAL A 29 -15.29 4.92 -7.48
N SER A 30 -15.51 5.23 -6.20
CA SER A 30 -16.47 6.25 -5.78
C SER A 30 -16.14 7.63 -6.34
N TRP A 31 -14.84 7.95 -6.51
CA TRP A 31 -14.41 9.20 -7.13
C TRP A 31 -14.55 9.23 -8.65
N LEU A 32 -14.41 8.09 -9.33
CA LEU A 32 -14.65 7.96 -10.76
C LEU A 32 -16.15 7.97 -11.06
N ASP A 33 -16.96 7.32 -10.23
CA ASP A 33 -18.42 7.25 -10.35
C ASP A 33 -19.11 8.37 -9.54
N ARG A 34 -18.78 9.63 -9.88
CA ARG A 34 -19.33 10.85 -9.23
C ARG A 34 -20.86 10.99 -9.35
N LYS A 35 -21.58 10.01 -9.90
CA LYS A 35 -23.05 9.98 -9.97
C LYS A 35 -23.71 9.54 -8.66
N TRP A 36 -22.94 9.11 -7.66
CA TRP A 36 -23.48 8.73 -6.35
C TRP A 36 -24.03 9.93 -5.55
N PRO A 37 -25.12 9.75 -4.78
CA PRO A 37 -26.01 10.86 -4.39
C PRO A 37 -25.52 11.70 -3.21
N ASP A 38 -24.32 11.45 -2.66
CA ASP A 38 -23.82 12.18 -1.50
C ASP A 38 -22.39 12.72 -1.70
N PRO A 39 -22.24 13.89 -2.35
CA PRO A 39 -20.96 14.56 -2.51
C PRO A 39 -20.32 14.96 -1.17
N ALA A 40 -21.05 14.94 -0.04
CA ALA A 40 -20.48 15.19 1.28
C ALA A 40 -19.54 14.05 1.71
N GLY A 41 -19.92 12.79 1.45
CA GLY A 41 -19.20 11.57 1.82
C GLY A 41 -17.91 11.32 1.02
N LEU A 42 -17.82 11.82 -0.21
CA LEU A 42 -16.69 11.55 -1.11
C LEU A 42 -15.31 11.94 -0.53
N SER A 43 -15.24 13.06 0.19
CA SER A 43 -13.99 13.51 0.81
C SER A 43 -13.55 12.58 1.95
N GLN A 44 -14.51 11.99 2.66
CA GLN A 44 -14.27 11.07 3.76
C GLN A 44 -13.89 9.67 3.24
N ASP A 45 -14.49 9.24 2.14
CA ASP A 45 -14.10 8.00 1.44
C ASP A 45 -12.68 8.10 0.88
N LEU A 46 -12.35 9.21 0.22
CA LEU A 46 -10.98 9.49 -0.26
C LEU A 46 -9.96 9.60 0.88
N GLN A 47 -10.32 10.24 2.00
CA GLN A 47 -9.45 10.30 3.17
C GLN A 47 -9.21 8.92 3.78
N THR A 48 -10.26 8.10 3.85
CA THR A 48 -10.20 6.73 4.37
C THR A 48 -9.37 5.86 3.44
N GLY A 49 -9.63 5.92 2.13
CA GLY A 49 -8.83 5.28 1.09
C GLY A 49 -7.36 5.69 1.16
N TRP A 50 -7.04 6.98 1.32
CA TRP A 50 -5.67 7.46 1.48
C TRP A 50 -4.98 6.90 2.74
N LYS A 51 -5.64 6.95 3.89
CA LYS A 51 -5.10 6.42 5.16
C LYS A 51 -4.90 4.90 5.10
N CYS A 52 -5.89 4.18 4.58
CA CYS A 52 -5.81 2.73 4.37
C CYS A 52 -4.70 2.40 3.36
N GLY A 53 -4.53 3.20 2.33
CA GLY A 53 -3.43 3.10 1.39
C GLY A 53 -2.06 3.19 2.06
N LEU A 54 -1.82 4.21 2.88
CA LEU A 54 -0.59 4.35 3.66
C LEU A 54 -0.37 3.18 4.62
N LEU A 55 -1.43 2.70 5.27
CA LEU A 55 -1.37 1.50 6.14
C LEU A 55 -0.97 0.26 5.33
N SER A 56 -1.56 0.06 4.15
CA SER A 56 -1.24 -1.06 3.24
C SER A 56 0.23 -1.06 2.84
N LEU A 57 0.78 0.11 2.50
CA LEU A 57 2.21 0.25 2.21
C LEU A 57 3.08 -0.11 3.42
N GLY A 58 2.70 0.35 4.61
CA GLY A 58 3.37 0.00 5.87
C GLY A 58 3.36 -1.51 6.13
N CYS A 59 2.24 -2.18 5.86
CA CYS A 59 2.12 -3.64 5.94
C CYS A 59 3.10 -4.34 5.00
N VAL A 60 3.16 -3.95 3.73
CA VAL A 60 4.06 -4.55 2.72
C VAL A 60 5.52 -4.40 3.15
N VAL A 61 5.93 -3.20 3.58
CA VAL A 61 7.29 -2.95 4.08
C VAL A 61 7.60 -3.82 5.30
N THR A 62 6.66 -3.96 6.23
CA THR A 62 6.83 -4.78 7.43
C THR A 62 7.03 -6.26 7.09
N VAL A 63 6.23 -6.80 6.15
CA VAL A 63 6.39 -8.18 5.66
C VAL A 63 7.77 -8.40 5.05
N LEU A 64 8.24 -7.45 4.23
CA LEU A 64 9.57 -7.53 3.60
C LEU A 64 10.71 -7.51 4.63
N ILE A 65 10.59 -6.70 5.69
CA ILE A 65 11.56 -6.68 6.79
C ILE A 65 11.55 -8.01 7.54
N ILE A 66 10.37 -8.59 7.82
CA ILE A 66 10.27 -9.90 8.48
C ILE A 66 10.92 -11.00 7.63
N ILE A 67 10.64 -11.02 6.32
CA ILE A 67 11.26 -11.98 5.40
C ILE A 67 12.78 -11.79 5.36
N LEU A 68 13.26 -10.53 5.38
CA LEU A 68 14.68 -10.23 5.44
C LEU A 68 15.33 -10.77 6.71
N ILE A 69 14.73 -10.52 7.87
CA ILE A 69 15.21 -11.02 9.18
C ILE A 69 15.27 -12.55 9.16
N LEU A 70 14.18 -13.21 8.72
CA LEU A 70 14.12 -14.67 8.62
C LEU A 70 15.21 -15.21 7.68
N THR A 71 15.41 -14.57 6.52
CA THR A 71 16.43 -15.00 5.56
C THR A 71 17.85 -14.85 6.13
N CYS A 72 18.16 -13.70 6.73
CA CYS A 72 19.47 -13.44 7.34
C CYS A 72 19.73 -14.29 8.59
N SER A 73 18.68 -14.69 9.32
CA SER A 73 18.81 -15.55 10.50
C SER A 73 19.06 -17.03 10.15
N ASN A 74 18.55 -17.50 9.01
CA ASN A 74 18.73 -18.89 8.56
C ASN A 74 19.99 -19.08 7.72
N HIS A 75 20.52 -18.01 7.13
CA HIS A 75 21.74 -18.04 6.34
C HIS A 75 22.66 -16.87 6.76
N PRO A 76 23.64 -17.09 7.66
CA PRO A 76 24.53 -16.03 8.09
C PRO A 76 25.30 -15.48 6.89
N LEU A 77 25.33 -14.15 6.76
CA LEU A 77 25.90 -13.42 5.62
C LEU A 77 27.37 -13.77 5.32
N THR A 78 28.07 -14.39 6.27
CA THR A 78 29.45 -14.88 6.15
C THR A 78 29.60 -16.10 5.24
N GLU A 79 28.53 -16.84 4.94
CA GLU A 79 28.56 -18.05 4.10
C GLU A 79 28.17 -17.79 2.64
N PHE A 80 27.69 -16.59 2.31
CA PHE A 80 27.33 -16.27 0.94
C PHE A 80 28.54 -15.84 0.11
N SER A 81 28.72 -16.47 -1.04
CA SER A 81 29.57 -15.90 -2.10
C SER A 81 28.95 -14.59 -2.59
N VAL A 82 29.78 -13.64 -3.02
CA VAL A 82 29.33 -12.34 -3.57
C VAL A 82 28.29 -12.54 -4.68
N THR A 83 28.46 -13.57 -5.51
CA THR A 83 27.53 -13.96 -6.57
C THR A 83 26.16 -14.34 -6.05
N ALA A 84 26.09 -15.12 -4.97
CA ALA A 84 24.83 -15.55 -4.37
C ALA A 84 24.10 -14.39 -3.67
N VAL A 85 24.82 -13.46 -3.05
CA VAL A 85 24.22 -12.22 -2.50
C VAL A 85 23.60 -11.37 -3.62
N MET A 86 24.30 -11.21 -4.75
CA MET A 86 23.81 -10.43 -5.89
C MET A 86 22.56 -11.06 -6.52
N GLU A 87 22.52 -12.39 -6.65
CA GLU A 87 21.38 -13.10 -7.20
C GLU A 87 20.17 -13.00 -6.27
N TRP A 88 20.39 -13.21 -4.97
CA TRP A 88 19.35 -13.01 -3.96
C TRP A 88 18.83 -11.57 -3.93
N SER A 89 19.71 -10.56 -3.99
CA SER A 89 19.30 -9.15 -3.98
C SER A 89 18.48 -8.80 -5.22
N LYS A 90 18.78 -9.41 -6.38
CA LYS A 90 18.02 -9.24 -7.61
C LYS A 90 16.61 -9.79 -7.47
N HIS A 91 16.46 -11.00 -6.92
CA HIS A 91 15.15 -11.60 -6.66
C HIS A 91 14.36 -10.82 -5.61
N PHE A 92 15.00 -10.43 -4.51
CA PHE A 92 14.38 -9.62 -3.46
C PHE A 92 13.90 -8.27 -4.00
N LYS A 93 14.73 -7.57 -4.79
CA LYS A 93 14.35 -6.29 -5.43
C LYS A 93 13.17 -6.47 -6.39
N THR A 94 13.15 -7.56 -7.15
CA THR A 94 12.06 -7.86 -8.08
C THR A 94 10.75 -8.13 -7.33
N ALA A 95 10.81 -8.97 -6.28
CA ALA A 95 9.66 -9.25 -5.42
C ALA A 95 9.16 -8.01 -4.68
N PHE A 96 10.07 -7.17 -4.19
CA PHE A 96 9.77 -5.88 -3.58
C PHE A 96 8.99 -4.99 -4.55
N ILE A 97 9.49 -4.82 -5.78
CA ILE A 97 8.83 -3.99 -6.79
C ILE A 97 7.46 -4.56 -7.13
N LEU A 98 7.34 -5.85 -7.42
CA LEU A 98 6.07 -6.47 -7.80
C LEU A 98 5.00 -6.38 -6.71
N THR A 99 5.39 -6.41 -5.44
CA THR A 99 4.45 -6.34 -4.30
C THR A 99 4.13 -4.90 -3.88
N SER A 100 5.08 -3.97 -3.97
CA SER A 100 4.87 -2.56 -3.58
C SER A 100 4.31 -1.70 -4.70
N LEU A 101 4.61 -2.00 -5.97
CA LEU A 101 4.18 -1.21 -7.12
C LEU A 101 2.64 -1.10 -7.23
N PRO A 102 1.84 -2.18 -7.07
CA PRO A 102 0.38 -2.06 -7.09
C PRO A 102 -0.16 -1.18 -5.97
N ALA A 103 0.42 -1.27 -4.77
CA ALA A 103 0.05 -0.42 -3.64
C ALA A 103 0.35 1.04 -3.97
N VAL A 104 1.55 1.36 -4.45
CA VAL A 104 1.94 2.73 -4.82
C VAL A 104 1.06 3.29 -5.95
N ILE A 105 0.80 2.49 -6.99
CA ILE A 105 -0.04 2.89 -8.14
C ILE A 105 -1.48 3.16 -7.71
N ALA A 106 -2.01 2.49 -6.70
CA ALA A 106 -3.36 2.76 -6.21
C ALA A 106 -3.41 3.92 -5.21
N ILE A 107 -2.41 4.02 -4.32
CA ILE A 107 -2.32 5.06 -3.28
C ILE A 107 -2.17 6.46 -3.90
N LEU A 108 -1.29 6.60 -4.90
CA LEU A 108 -0.97 7.90 -5.50
C LEU A 108 -2.21 8.58 -6.12
N PRO A 109 -2.99 7.92 -7.00
CA PRO A 109 -4.25 8.46 -7.51
C PRO A 109 -5.23 8.82 -6.40
N THR A 110 -5.45 7.94 -5.40
CA THR A 110 -6.38 8.24 -4.30
C THR A 110 -5.94 9.47 -3.50
N GLY A 111 -4.64 9.62 -3.26
CA GLY A 111 -4.07 10.81 -2.63
C GLY A 111 -4.26 12.06 -3.47
N VAL A 112 -3.94 12.00 -4.77
CA VAL A 112 -4.13 13.10 -5.71
C VAL A 112 -5.60 13.52 -5.75
N CYS A 113 -6.53 12.57 -5.89
CA CYS A 113 -7.97 12.82 -5.85
C CYS A 113 -8.39 13.46 -4.53
N TRP A 114 -7.87 12.99 -3.40
CA TRP A 114 -8.16 13.56 -2.08
C TRP A 114 -7.69 15.00 -1.92
N PHE A 115 -6.43 15.28 -2.26
CA PHE A 115 -5.86 16.64 -2.19
C PHE A 115 -6.55 17.58 -3.17
N TRP A 116 -6.88 17.09 -4.37
CA TRP A 116 -7.63 17.84 -5.38
C TRP A 116 -9.02 18.22 -4.87
N GLU A 117 -9.80 17.26 -4.35
CA GLU A 117 -11.13 17.53 -3.78
C GLU A 117 -11.08 18.50 -2.59
N ARG A 118 -10.07 18.39 -1.72
CA ARG A 118 -9.84 19.39 -0.66
C ARG A 118 -9.59 20.78 -1.22
N GLY A 119 -8.78 20.87 -2.28
CA GLY A 119 -8.47 22.13 -2.96
C GLY A 119 -9.70 22.79 -3.60
N LEU A 120 -10.57 22.00 -4.21
CA LEU A 120 -11.83 22.48 -4.80
C LEU A 120 -12.79 23.02 -3.72
N ARG A 121 -13.01 22.25 -2.65
CA ARG A 121 -13.86 22.67 -1.53
C ARG A 121 -13.35 23.93 -0.85
N ALA A 122 -12.04 24.08 -0.67
CA ALA A 122 -11.44 25.29 -0.10
C ALA A 122 -11.71 26.56 -0.96
N ARG A 123 -11.98 26.38 -2.25
CA ARG A 123 -12.36 27.45 -3.19
C ARG A 123 -13.88 27.62 -3.34
N GLY A 124 -14.68 26.84 -2.61
CA GLY A 124 -16.14 26.81 -2.75
C GLY A 124 -16.63 26.18 -4.06
N ILE A 125 -15.73 25.57 -4.84
CA ILE A 125 -16.07 24.90 -6.10
C ILE A 125 -16.51 23.48 -5.73
N ARG A 126 -17.75 23.13 -6.05
CA ARG A 126 -18.17 21.74 -5.93
C ARG A 126 -17.60 20.94 -7.10
N GLY A 127 -17.07 19.74 -6.84
CA GLY A 127 -16.37 18.93 -7.85
C GLY A 127 -17.24 18.51 -9.05
N ASP A 128 -18.56 18.52 -8.89
CA ASP A 128 -19.60 18.32 -9.90
C ASP A 128 -19.77 19.50 -10.86
N ALA A 129 -19.24 20.69 -10.54
CA ALA A 129 -19.31 21.87 -11.42
C ALA A 129 -18.14 21.96 -12.43
N LEU A 130 -17.21 20.99 -12.42
CA LEU A 130 -15.97 21.01 -13.19
C LEU A 130 -16.00 20.12 -14.46
N ILE A 131 -17.15 19.54 -14.80
CA ILE A 131 -17.35 18.65 -15.96
C ILE A 131 -18.53 19.15 -16.80
#